data_AF-A0A7S0KN05-F1
#
_entry.id   AF-A0A7S0KN05-F1
#
_cell.length_a   1.000
_cell.length_b   1.000
_cell.length_c   1.000
_cell.angle_alpha   90.00
_cell.angle_beta   90.00
_cell.angle_gamma   90.00
#
_symmetry.space_group_name_H-M   'P 1'
#
loop_
_entity.id
_entity.type
_entity.pdbx_description
1 polymer ?
#
loop_
_entity_poly.entity_id
_entity_poly.type
_entity_poly.pdbx_seq_one_letter_code
_entity_poly.pdbx_strand_id
1 'polypeptide(L)'
;GAGARVRVSMDNLDAARASDAHANTNEHVVCGIPPRVRRSRASCEDTYGSEQRFWCYTKCFIADILRAREVMIVDDECDACDDHVVDDVMIAEGDENVEVREKSSEVYEVASRTEATTSIIRKVDVCGYVVERRARKDSKVFFTLDDGSGCIECVIWAQEGDDDVGERNELFGIAGAGDGAAVVAQDIRVGTLVRVQGRIKDWRSRRQINASAVQVDLDPNSELLFWLDAACARSEGKL
;
A
#
# COMPACT_ATOMS: atom_id res chain seq x y z
N GLY A 1 62.81 41.90 11.37
CA GLY A 1 61.67 41.88 10.43
C GLY A 1 60.46 41.38 11.17
N ALA A 2 59.41 42.18 11.23
CA ALA A 2 58.27 42.02 12.13
C ALA A 2 57.36 40.83 11.76
N GLY A 3 56.92 40.07 12.77
CA GLY A 3 55.84 39.09 12.67
C GLY A 3 54.49 39.77 12.94
N ALA A 4 53.58 39.71 11.97
CA ALA A 4 52.24 40.27 12.09
C ALA A 4 51.31 39.30 12.84
N ARG A 5 50.84 39.72 14.03
CA ARG A 5 49.69 39.14 14.73
C ARG A 5 48.40 39.73 14.14
N VAL A 6 47.54 38.90 13.57
CA VAL A 6 46.18 39.29 13.19
C VAL A 6 45.29 39.20 14.44
N ARG A 7 44.75 40.34 14.87
CA ARG A 7 43.66 40.41 15.86
C ARG A 7 42.34 40.24 15.10
N VAL A 8 41.54 39.25 15.49
CA VAL A 8 40.15 39.14 15.03
C VAL A 8 39.26 39.85 16.06
N SER A 9 38.49 40.84 15.62
CA SER A 9 37.54 41.60 16.45
C SER A 9 36.39 40.69 16.89
N MET A 10 36.09 40.68 18.19
CA MET A 10 34.95 39.99 18.80
C MET A 10 33.74 40.93 18.83
N ASP A 11 33.11 41.21 17.69
CA ASP A 11 31.94 42.11 17.66
C ASP A 11 30.77 41.59 16.82
N ASN A 12 30.58 40.27 16.69
CA ASN A 12 29.46 39.71 15.89
C ASN A 12 28.80 38.46 16.48
N LEU A 13 28.77 38.32 17.80
CA LEU A 13 28.19 37.13 18.46
C LEU A 13 26.83 37.31 19.14
N ASP A 14 26.27 38.54 19.19
CA ASP A 14 25.02 38.79 19.93
C ASP A 14 23.80 39.15 19.05
N ALA A 15 23.91 39.12 17.71
CA ALA A 15 22.79 39.42 16.82
C ALA A 15 22.07 38.18 16.23
N ALA A 16 22.56 36.96 16.51
CA ALA A 16 22.03 35.73 15.89
C ALA A 16 21.16 34.87 16.83
N ARG A 17 20.68 35.43 17.94
CA ARG A 17 19.96 34.67 19.00
C ARG A 17 18.47 35.00 19.17
N ALA A 18 17.86 35.73 18.23
CA ALA A 18 16.48 36.17 18.37
C ALA A 18 15.69 36.18 17.06
N SER A 19 15.61 35.05 16.35
CA SER A 19 14.52 34.77 15.40
C SER A 19 14.69 33.38 14.77
N ASP A 20 14.35 32.32 15.49
CA ASP A 20 14.05 31.02 14.84
C ASP A 20 13.08 30.23 15.71
N ALA A 21 11.91 30.82 15.93
CA ALA A 21 10.70 30.05 16.23
C ALA A 21 10.21 29.45 14.90
N HIS A 22 10.92 28.44 14.38
CA HIS A 22 10.45 27.66 13.25
C HIS A 22 9.39 26.68 13.74
N ALA A 23 8.19 26.86 13.19
CA ALA A 23 6.99 26.11 13.47
C ALA A 23 7.24 24.61 13.43
N ASN A 24 6.74 23.92 14.44
CA ASN A 24 6.68 22.47 14.50
C ASN A 24 5.60 21.99 13.49
N THR A 25 5.91 21.99 12.20
CA THR A 25 5.04 21.43 11.15
C THR A 25 5.25 19.91 11.14
N ASN A 26 4.73 19.25 12.16
CA ASN A 26 4.52 17.81 12.15
C ASN A 26 3.22 17.49 11.38
N GLU A 27 3.08 18.09 10.20
CA GLU A 27 2.10 17.65 9.22
C GLU A 27 2.73 16.48 8.50
N HIS A 28 2.43 15.27 8.97
CA HIS A 28 2.50 14.10 8.11
C HIS A 28 1.74 14.48 6.83
N VAL A 29 2.46 14.64 5.72
CA VAL A 29 1.85 14.82 4.40
C VAL A 29 1.10 13.54 4.12
N VAL A 30 -0.16 13.50 4.54
CA VAL A 30 -1.11 12.47 4.13
C VAL A 30 -1.34 12.76 2.66
N CYS A 31 -0.53 12.14 1.80
CA CYS A 31 -0.82 12.10 0.39
C CYS A 31 -2.20 11.48 0.26
N GLY A 32 -3.20 12.30 -0.06
CA GLY A 32 -4.57 11.83 -0.26
C GLY A 32 -4.59 10.74 -1.32
N ILE A 33 -5.55 9.82 -1.21
CA ILE A 33 -5.73 8.77 -2.20
C ILE A 33 -5.90 9.41 -3.59
N PRO A 34 -5.12 8.99 -4.61
CA PRO A 34 -5.27 9.49 -5.97
C PRO A 34 -6.70 9.29 -6.52
N PRO A 35 -7.21 10.20 -7.36
CA PRO A 35 -8.56 10.08 -7.91
C PRO A 35 -8.69 8.83 -8.76
N ARG A 36 -9.81 8.12 -8.58
CA ARG A 36 -10.18 6.92 -9.33
C ARG A 36 -10.21 7.19 -10.84
N VAL A 37 -9.92 6.15 -11.63
CA VAL A 37 -10.01 6.16 -13.10
C VAL A 37 -11.21 5.32 -13.51
N ARG A 38 -12.02 5.79 -14.45
CA ARG A 38 -13.06 4.95 -15.07
C ARG A 38 -12.52 4.28 -16.33
N ARG A 39 -12.76 2.98 -16.47
CA ARG A 39 -12.47 2.19 -17.67
C ARG A 39 -13.72 1.43 -18.07
N SER A 40 -13.99 1.35 -19.37
CA SER A 40 -15.07 0.51 -19.88
C SER A 40 -14.74 -0.96 -19.73
N ARG A 41 -15.75 -1.80 -19.54
CA ARG A 41 -15.57 -3.27 -19.49
C ARG A 41 -14.90 -3.78 -20.77
N ALA A 42 -15.33 -3.31 -21.94
CA ALA A 42 -14.74 -3.71 -23.22
C ALA A 42 -13.24 -3.39 -23.32
N SER A 43 -12.80 -2.22 -22.81
CA SER A 43 -11.37 -1.86 -22.80
C SER A 43 -10.56 -2.72 -21.82
N CYS A 44 -11.19 -3.24 -20.77
CA CYS A 44 -10.53 -4.05 -19.75
C CYS A 44 -10.42 -5.52 -20.16
N GLU A 45 -11.42 -6.06 -20.88
CA GLU A 45 -11.55 -7.49 -21.17
C GLU A 45 -10.37 -8.06 -21.96
N ASP A 46 -9.84 -7.30 -22.91
CA ASP A 46 -8.69 -7.73 -23.72
C ASP A 46 -7.34 -7.62 -22.98
N THR A 47 -7.26 -6.75 -21.96
CA THR A 47 -5.99 -6.36 -21.32
C THR A 47 -5.82 -6.95 -19.92
N TYR A 48 -6.90 -7.06 -19.15
CA TYR A 48 -6.86 -7.47 -17.76
C TYR A 48 -7.03 -8.99 -17.66
N GLY A 49 -6.10 -9.65 -16.96
CA GLY A 49 -6.13 -11.10 -16.77
C GLY A 49 -5.55 -11.93 -17.91
N SER A 50 -5.27 -11.34 -19.07
CA SER A 50 -4.55 -12.01 -20.17
C SER A 50 -3.07 -12.25 -19.84
N GLU A 51 -2.46 -11.35 -19.07
CA GLU A 51 -1.07 -11.46 -18.66
C GLU A 51 -0.91 -12.14 -17.30
N GLN A 52 0.12 -12.99 -17.16
CA GLN A 52 0.42 -13.67 -15.90
C GLN A 52 0.62 -12.69 -14.73
N ARG A 53 1.21 -11.51 -15.01
CA ARG A 53 1.45 -10.46 -14.01
C ARG A 53 0.18 -9.99 -13.30
N PHE A 54 -0.98 -10.10 -13.94
CA PHE A 54 -2.27 -9.76 -13.34
C PHE A 54 -2.62 -10.67 -12.15
N TRP A 55 -2.16 -11.92 -12.18
CA TRP A 55 -2.51 -12.96 -11.21
C TRP A 55 -1.47 -13.11 -10.08
N CYS A 56 -0.26 -12.62 -10.30
CA CYS A 56 0.89 -12.76 -9.41
C CYS A 56 1.03 -11.59 -8.42
N TYR A 57 1.77 -11.83 -7.34
CA TYR A 57 2.23 -10.74 -6.46
C TYR A 57 3.36 -9.97 -7.14
N THR A 58 3.19 -8.67 -7.29
CA THR A 58 4.19 -7.80 -7.90
C THR A 58 5.05 -7.15 -6.80
N LYS A 59 6.36 -7.40 -6.84
CA LYS A 59 7.34 -6.71 -5.98
C LYS A 59 7.40 -5.25 -6.36
N CYS A 60 7.02 -4.35 -5.45
CA CYS A 60 6.98 -2.93 -5.71
C CYS A 60 7.37 -2.12 -4.47
N PHE A 61 7.67 -0.84 -4.69
CA PHE A 61 7.86 0.11 -3.59
C PHE A 61 6.50 0.61 -3.09
N ILE A 62 6.40 0.89 -1.80
CA ILE A 62 5.20 1.44 -1.16
C ILE A 62 4.77 2.74 -1.85
N ALA A 63 5.71 3.57 -2.27
CA ALA A 63 5.41 4.81 -2.94
C ALA A 63 4.71 4.61 -4.30
N ASP A 64 4.92 3.48 -4.97
CA ASP A 64 4.22 3.16 -6.22
C ASP A 64 2.78 2.74 -5.92
N ILE A 65 2.56 1.98 -4.83
CA ILE A 65 1.23 1.64 -4.32
C ILE A 65 0.45 2.90 -3.94
N LEU A 66 1.06 3.84 -3.21
CA LEU A 66 0.38 5.06 -2.76
C LEU A 66 0.01 6.00 -3.91
N ARG A 67 0.77 5.98 -5.01
CA ARG A 67 0.50 6.79 -6.22
C ARG A 67 -0.44 6.10 -7.21
N ALA A 68 -0.69 4.81 -7.05
CA ALA A 68 -1.56 4.04 -7.94
C ALA A 68 -2.99 4.60 -7.95
N ARG A 69 -3.69 4.52 -9.08
CA ARG A 69 -5.07 4.98 -9.21
C ARG A 69 -6.00 3.78 -9.27
N GLU A 70 -6.98 3.72 -8.39
CA GLU A 70 -7.98 2.64 -8.42
C GLU A 70 -8.82 2.75 -9.70
N VAL A 71 -8.99 1.63 -10.40
CA VAL A 71 -9.71 1.54 -11.66
C VAL A 71 -11.15 1.10 -11.41
N MET A 72 -12.12 1.96 -11.70
CA MET A 72 -13.54 1.61 -11.72
C MET A 72 -13.89 1.05 -13.09
N ILE A 73 -14.25 -0.23 -13.15
CA ILE A 73 -14.76 -0.85 -14.37
C ILE A 73 -16.25 -0.54 -14.46
N VAL A 74 -16.64 0.17 -15.51
CA VAL A 74 -18.03 0.57 -15.79
C VAL A 74 -18.52 -0.24 -16.98
N ASP A 75 -19.78 -0.69 -16.90
CA ASP A 75 -20.44 -1.29 -18.04
C ASP A 75 -20.73 -0.24 -19.10
N ASP A 76 -20.44 -0.57 -20.36
CA ASP A 76 -20.80 0.28 -21.49
C ASP A 76 -22.32 0.17 -21.64
N GLU A 77 -23.09 0.98 -20.92
CA GLU A 77 -24.54 1.01 -21.08
C GLU A 77 -24.88 1.40 -22.52
N CYS A 78 -25.71 0.56 -23.15
CA CYS A 78 -26.40 0.88 -24.37
C CYS A 78 -27.32 2.10 -24.14
N ASP A 79 -27.35 3.02 -25.09
CA ASP A 79 -28.25 4.19 -25.12
C ASP A 79 -29.73 3.79 -25.25
N ALA A 80 -30.27 3.06 -24.28
CA ALA A 80 -31.66 2.64 -24.25
C ALA A 80 -32.25 2.83 -22.86
N CYS A 81 -32.82 4.03 -22.68
CA CYS A 81 -34.00 4.38 -21.88
C CYS A 81 -34.16 3.84 -20.44
N ASP A 82 -34.52 4.80 -19.60
CA ASP A 82 -35.06 4.72 -18.24
C ASP A 82 -34.07 4.72 -17.07
N ASP A 83 -34.25 5.78 -16.30
CA ASP A 83 -33.73 6.11 -14.99
C ASP A 83 -34.16 5.06 -13.97
N HIS A 84 -33.56 3.86 -13.99
CA HIS A 84 -33.58 2.89 -12.88
C HIS A 84 -32.43 1.89 -13.00
N VAL A 85 -31.26 2.28 -12.50
CA VAL A 85 -30.20 1.33 -12.17
C VAL A 85 -30.65 0.55 -10.93
N VAL A 86 -31.08 -0.69 -11.10
CA VAL A 86 -31.28 -1.64 -10.00
C VAL A 86 -30.08 -2.58 -9.90
N ASP A 87 -29.31 -2.34 -8.84
CA ASP A 87 -28.34 -3.25 -8.24
C ASP A 87 -28.94 -4.66 -8.07
N ASP A 88 -28.11 -5.69 -8.27
CA ASP A 88 -28.39 -7.10 -7.97
C ASP A 88 -28.41 -7.36 -6.44
N VAL A 89 -29.30 -6.65 -5.73
CA VAL A 89 -29.66 -6.91 -4.33
C VAL A 89 -31.19 -6.88 -4.26
N MET A 90 -31.80 -8.03 -4.00
CA MET A 90 -33.19 -8.12 -3.56
C MET A 90 -33.35 -7.31 -2.27
N ILE A 91 -33.87 -6.09 -2.38
CA ILE A 91 -34.23 -5.24 -1.25
C ILE A 91 -35.50 -5.84 -0.62
N ALA A 92 -35.37 -6.44 0.56
CA ALA A 92 -36.52 -6.56 1.46
C ALA A 92 -36.86 -5.15 1.94
N GLU A 93 -38.04 -4.66 1.56
CA GLU A 93 -38.56 -3.33 1.93
C GLU A 93 -38.45 -3.12 3.45
N GLY A 94 -37.65 -2.14 3.91
CA GLY A 94 -37.65 -1.80 5.33
C GLY A 94 -36.55 -0.92 5.93
N ASP A 95 -35.40 -0.66 5.27
CA ASP A 95 -34.32 0.13 5.90
C ASP A 95 -33.84 1.30 5.01
N GLU A 96 -34.15 2.52 5.42
CA GLU A 96 -33.88 3.79 4.73
C GLU A 96 -32.42 4.29 4.84
N ASN A 97 -31.45 3.39 5.07
CA ASN A 97 -30.03 3.73 5.12
C ASN A 97 -29.19 2.72 4.34
N VAL A 98 -29.43 2.63 3.02
CA VAL A 98 -28.55 1.89 2.11
C VAL A 98 -27.44 2.85 1.66
N GLU A 99 -26.32 2.89 2.39
CA GLU A 99 -25.07 3.39 1.81
C GLU A 99 -24.75 2.50 0.60
N VAL A 100 -24.92 3.03 -0.61
CA VAL A 100 -24.49 2.40 -1.86
C VAL A 100 -22.98 2.20 -1.75
N ARG A 101 -22.59 1.01 -1.32
CA ARG A 101 -21.21 0.66 -1.06
C ARG A 101 -20.59 0.27 -2.40
N GLU A 102 -20.17 1.28 -3.17
CA GLU A 102 -19.43 1.08 -4.43
C GLU A 102 -18.36 -0.01 -4.20
N LYS A 103 -18.52 -1.16 -4.86
CA LYS A 103 -17.59 -2.28 -4.73
C LYS A 103 -16.21 -1.79 -5.18
N SER A 104 -15.22 -1.84 -4.28
CA SER A 104 -13.82 -1.56 -4.63
C SER A 104 -13.38 -2.54 -5.68
N SER A 105 -12.82 -2.06 -6.79
CA SER A 105 -12.42 -2.92 -7.90
C SER A 105 -11.23 -3.81 -7.58
N GLU A 106 -10.45 -3.47 -6.53
CA GLU A 106 -9.17 -4.08 -6.18
C GLU A 106 -8.11 -4.01 -7.30
N VAL A 107 -8.36 -3.25 -8.37
CA VAL A 107 -7.47 -3.09 -9.53
C VAL A 107 -6.93 -1.66 -9.54
N TYR A 108 -5.60 -1.52 -9.69
CA TYR A 108 -4.94 -0.23 -9.66
C TYR A 108 -4.02 -0.05 -10.87
N GLU A 109 -4.05 1.15 -11.45
CA GLU A 109 -3.13 1.59 -12.49
C GLU A 109 -1.94 2.33 -11.87
N VAL A 110 -0.73 1.88 -12.21
CA VAL A 110 0.53 2.57 -11.92
C VAL A 110 1.06 3.18 -13.21
N ALA A 111 1.36 4.47 -13.17
CA ALA A 111 1.99 5.14 -14.30
C ALA A 111 3.49 4.84 -14.31
N SER A 112 4.00 4.34 -15.44
CA SER A 112 5.44 4.25 -15.67
C SER A 112 6.05 5.66 -15.63
N ARG A 113 7.26 5.76 -15.06
CA ARG A 113 8.01 7.03 -15.05
C ARG A 113 8.70 7.31 -16.38
N THR A 114 8.98 6.28 -17.16
CA THR A 114 9.86 6.32 -18.32
C THR A 114 9.12 6.08 -19.63
N GLU A 115 7.96 5.45 -19.57
CA GLU A 115 7.14 5.13 -20.73
C GLU A 115 5.74 5.71 -20.57
N ALA A 116 5.05 5.99 -21.68
CA ALA A 116 3.63 6.37 -21.67
C ALA A 116 2.70 5.17 -21.40
N THR A 117 3.23 4.11 -20.76
CA THR A 117 2.54 2.87 -20.47
C THR A 117 2.08 2.84 -19.01
N THR A 118 0.91 2.25 -18.79
CA THR A 118 0.34 2.04 -17.45
C THR A 118 0.36 0.56 -17.13
N SER A 119 0.91 0.19 -15.98
CA SER A 119 0.86 -1.20 -15.49
C SER A 119 -0.33 -1.38 -14.56
N ILE A 120 -0.87 -2.59 -14.54
CA ILE A 120 -1.97 -2.96 -13.64
C ILE A 120 -1.41 -3.77 -12.48
N ILE A 121 -1.79 -3.37 -11.26
CA ILE A 121 -1.47 -4.09 -10.03
C ILE A 121 -2.75 -4.42 -9.25
N ARG A 122 -2.80 -5.64 -8.71
CA ARG A 122 -3.85 -6.10 -7.77
C ARG A 122 -3.24 -6.61 -6.47
N LYS A 123 -2.29 -7.53 -6.65
CA LYS A 123 -1.56 -8.23 -5.60
C LYS A 123 -0.16 -7.65 -5.52
N VAL A 124 0.26 -7.30 -4.32
CA VAL A 124 1.55 -6.65 -4.06
C VAL A 124 2.39 -7.48 -3.12
N ASP A 125 3.69 -7.45 -3.36
CA ASP A 125 4.73 -7.92 -2.46
C ASP A 125 5.55 -6.68 -2.09
N VAL A 126 5.70 -6.41 -0.79
CA VAL A 126 6.46 -5.26 -0.25
C VAL A 126 7.37 -5.73 0.88
N CYS A 127 8.50 -5.05 1.06
CA CYS A 127 9.44 -5.32 2.14
C CYS A 127 9.82 -4.00 2.82
N GLY A 128 9.80 -3.97 4.15
CA GLY A 128 10.17 -2.79 4.91
C GLY A 128 10.15 -3.02 6.42
N TYR A 129 10.46 -1.97 7.17
CA TYR A 129 10.48 -2.00 8.62
C TYR A 129 9.11 -1.65 9.20
N VAL A 130 8.72 -2.40 10.24
CA VAL A 130 7.53 -2.06 11.01
C VAL A 130 7.81 -0.81 11.85
N VAL A 131 7.08 0.26 11.60
CA VAL A 131 7.21 1.54 12.33
C VAL A 131 6.09 1.76 13.34
N GLU A 132 4.94 1.14 13.14
CA GLU A 132 3.79 1.19 14.05
C GLU A 132 3.14 -0.19 14.16
N ARG A 133 2.60 -0.55 15.33
CA ARG A 133 1.77 -1.75 15.52
C ARG A 133 0.59 -1.46 16.45
N ARG A 134 -0.61 -1.81 16.01
CA ARG A 134 -1.87 -1.72 16.74
C ARG A 134 -2.60 -3.06 16.67
N ALA A 135 -2.64 -3.78 17.79
CA ALA A 135 -3.50 -4.95 17.93
C ALA A 135 -4.89 -4.51 18.39
N ARG A 136 -5.96 -5.05 17.78
CA ARG A 136 -7.32 -4.90 18.28
C ARG A 136 -7.80 -6.18 18.95
N LYS A 137 -8.88 -6.06 19.73
CA LYS A 137 -9.52 -7.18 20.43
C LYS A 137 -10.18 -8.19 19.48
N ASP A 138 -10.42 -7.82 18.22
CA ASP A 138 -11.15 -8.58 17.19
C ASP A 138 -10.22 -9.37 16.25
N SER A 139 -9.17 -10.01 16.79
CA SER A 139 -8.20 -10.83 16.05
C SER A 139 -7.50 -10.14 14.86
N LYS A 140 -7.60 -8.81 14.73
CA LYS A 140 -6.89 -8.03 13.72
C LYS A 140 -5.64 -7.39 14.29
N VAL A 141 -4.55 -7.50 13.54
CA VAL A 141 -3.35 -6.72 13.78
C VAL A 141 -3.16 -5.75 12.61
N PHE A 142 -3.07 -4.47 12.97
CA PHE A 142 -2.68 -3.39 12.09
C PHE A 142 -1.22 -3.08 12.37
N PHE A 143 -0.42 -2.91 11.33
CA PHE A 143 0.95 -2.45 11.46
C PHE A 143 1.30 -1.57 10.28
N THR A 144 2.20 -0.61 10.48
CA THR A 144 2.64 0.28 9.41
C THR A 144 4.04 -0.14 8.98
N LEU A 145 4.20 -0.33 7.68
CA LEU A 145 5.47 -0.61 7.02
C LEU A 145 6.07 0.65 6.43
N ASP A 146 7.38 0.79 6.54
CA ASP A 146 8.20 1.81 5.88
C ASP A 146 9.34 1.14 5.10
N ASP A 147 9.41 1.37 3.79
CA ASP A 147 10.45 0.86 2.90
C ASP A 147 11.43 1.96 2.43
N GLY A 148 11.39 3.13 3.08
CA GLY A 148 12.15 4.32 2.70
C GLY A 148 11.56 5.10 1.51
N SER A 149 10.61 4.53 0.77
CA SER A 149 9.87 5.21 -0.30
C SER A 149 8.54 5.79 0.18
N GLY A 150 7.94 5.18 1.21
CA GLY A 150 6.73 5.65 1.87
C GLY A 150 6.27 4.70 2.97
N CYS A 151 5.22 5.09 3.68
CA CYS A 151 4.62 4.27 4.74
C CYS A 151 3.22 3.80 4.38
N ILE A 152 2.89 2.53 4.64
CA ILE A 152 1.55 1.97 4.39
C ILE A 152 1.06 1.10 5.55
N GLU A 153 -0.25 1.18 5.84
CA GLU A 153 -0.87 0.30 6.83
C GLU A 153 -1.13 -1.09 6.21
N CYS A 154 -0.67 -2.12 6.88
CA CYS A 154 -0.91 -3.52 6.58
C CYS A 154 -1.86 -4.09 7.64
N VAL A 155 -2.80 -4.90 7.18
CA VAL A 155 -3.82 -5.54 8.02
C VAL A 155 -3.70 -7.04 7.85
N ILE A 156 -3.48 -7.76 8.95
CA ILE A 156 -3.52 -9.23 9.00
C ILE A 156 -4.62 -9.68 9.96
N TRP A 157 -5.33 -10.74 9.56
CA TRP A 157 -6.29 -11.43 10.40
C TRP A 157 -5.59 -12.59 11.10
N ALA A 158 -5.42 -12.46 12.41
CA ALA A 158 -4.98 -13.54 13.28
C ALA A 158 -6.20 -14.35 13.73
N GLN A 159 -6.93 -14.96 12.80
CA GLN A 159 -7.96 -15.93 13.21
C GLN A 159 -7.26 -17.12 13.88
N GLU A 160 -7.68 -17.45 15.10
CA GLU A 160 -7.64 -18.84 15.58
C GLU A 160 -8.68 -19.59 14.73
N GLY A 161 -8.25 -20.67 14.09
CA GLY A 161 -8.91 -21.28 12.93
C GLY A 161 -10.43 -21.39 13.01
N ASP A 162 -11.09 -20.99 11.93
CA ASP A 162 -12.32 -21.64 11.50
C ASP A 162 -12.26 -21.74 9.97
N ASP A 163 -12.47 -22.96 9.49
CA ASP A 163 -12.25 -23.38 8.11
C ASP A 163 -13.18 -22.62 7.15
N ASP A 164 -12.62 -21.76 6.30
CA ASP A 164 -13.25 -21.41 5.03
C ASP A 164 -12.28 -21.70 3.88
N VAL A 165 -12.76 -22.52 2.95
CA VAL A 165 -11.98 -23.22 1.93
C VAL A 165 -11.63 -22.23 0.82
N GLY A 166 -10.60 -21.41 1.04
CA GLY A 166 -10.08 -20.45 0.06
C GLY A 166 -8.55 -20.42 0.04
N GLU A 167 -7.97 -21.06 -0.98
CA GLU A 167 -6.55 -21.02 -1.39
C GLU A 167 -5.51 -20.99 -0.25
N ARG A 168 -5.15 -22.18 0.25
CA ARG A 168 -4.00 -22.41 1.14
C ARG A 168 -2.69 -22.11 0.39
N ASN A 169 -2.24 -20.86 0.40
CA ASN A 169 -0.98 -20.47 -0.23
C ASN A 169 0.20 -20.66 0.73
N GLU A 170 0.55 -21.92 1.04
CA GLU A 170 1.81 -22.30 1.70
C GLU A 170 2.98 -22.33 0.70
N LEU A 171 3.16 -21.25 -0.07
CA LEU A 171 4.27 -21.19 -1.02
C LEU A 171 5.37 -20.28 -0.45
N PHE A 172 6.50 -20.91 -0.08
CA PHE A 172 7.76 -20.31 0.37
C PHE A 172 7.90 -19.87 1.85
N GLY A 173 7.48 -20.69 2.81
CA GLY A 173 7.82 -20.46 4.24
C GLY A 173 7.18 -19.22 4.86
N ILE A 174 6.26 -18.59 4.12
CA ILE A 174 5.40 -17.52 4.59
C ILE A 174 4.19 -18.22 5.22
N ALA A 175 3.95 -17.98 6.51
CA ALA A 175 2.89 -18.68 7.23
C ALA A 175 1.51 -18.41 6.59
N GLY A 176 0.94 -19.43 5.97
CA GLY A 176 -0.44 -19.46 5.51
C GLY A 176 -1.42 -19.62 6.68
N ALA A 177 -2.62 -19.08 6.50
CA ALA A 177 -3.64 -18.86 7.54
C ALA A 177 -4.01 -20.09 8.38
N GLY A 178 -4.31 -19.81 9.65
CA GLY A 178 -4.77 -20.75 10.68
C GLY A 178 -3.92 -20.64 11.94
N ASP A 179 -2.92 -21.49 12.08
CA ASP A 179 -2.08 -21.57 13.28
C ASP A 179 -0.85 -20.65 13.21
N GLY A 180 -0.30 -20.47 12.00
CA GLY A 180 0.89 -19.65 11.78
C GLY A 180 0.62 -18.13 11.79
N ALA A 181 -0.60 -17.69 11.48
CA ALA A 181 -0.93 -16.27 11.43
C ALA A 181 -0.90 -15.62 12.83
N ALA A 182 -1.34 -16.35 13.87
CA ALA A 182 -1.27 -15.88 15.25
C ALA A 182 0.17 -15.79 15.75
N VAL A 183 1.01 -16.78 15.41
CA VAL A 183 2.44 -16.78 15.75
C VAL A 183 3.16 -15.63 15.04
N VAL A 184 2.97 -15.49 13.73
CA VAL A 184 3.53 -14.36 12.96
C VAL A 184 3.06 -13.02 13.49
N ALA A 185 1.79 -12.90 13.88
CA ALA A 185 1.25 -11.67 14.47
C ALA A 185 1.93 -11.28 15.80
N GLN A 186 2.46 -12.23 16.56
CA GLN A 186 3.24 -11.97 17.78
C GLN A 186 4.68 -11.53 17.48
N ASP A 187 5.26 -12.01 16.37
CA ASP A 187 6.63 -11.68 15.97
C ASP A 187 6.74 -10.34 15.22
N ILE A 188 5.64 -9.84 14.67
CA ILE A 188 5.56 -8.47 14.16
C ILE A 188 5.74 -7.51 15.34
N ARG A 189 6.89 -6.82 15.38
CA ARG A 189 7.23 -5.78 16.37
C ARG A 189 7.81 -4.58 15.67
N VAL A 190 7.73 -3.41 16.30
CA VAL A 190 8.37 -2.20 15.78
C VAL A 190 9.88 -2.43 15.67
N GLY A 191 10.47 -2.04 14.54
CA GLY A 191 11.89 -2.23 14.22
C GLY A 191 12.21 -3.57 13.55
N THR A 192 11.23 -4.45 13.37
CA THR A 192 11.42 -5.72 12.65
C THR A 192 11.30 -5.50 11.15
N LEU A 193 12.19 -6.10 10.36
CA LEU A 193 12.08 -6.19 8.91
C LEU A 193 11.04 -7.25 8.56
N VAL A 194 10.03 -6.87 7.77
CA VAL A 194 8.99 -7.81 7.34
C VAL A 194 8.72 -7.68 5.85
N ARG A 195 8.39 -8.82 5.24
CA ARG A 195 7.88 -8.92 3.88
C ARG A 195 6.41 -9.26 3.92
N VAL A 196 5.61 -8.51 3.16
CA VAL A 196 4.15 -8.60 3.16
C VAL A 196 3.67 -8.83 1.74
N GLN A 197 2.89 -9.90 1.57
CA GLN A 197 2.13 -10.17 0.37
C GLN A 197 0.65 -9.95 0.65
N GLY A 198 -0.04 -9.22 -0.22
CA GLY A 198 -1.45 -8.93 -0.02
C GLY A 198 -2.12 -8.22 -1.18
N ARG A 199 -3.35 -7.77 -0.93
CA ARG A 199 -4.14 -6.97 -1.88
C ARG A 199 -4.24 -5.54 -1.41
N ILE A 200 -4.19 -4.60 -2.34
CA ILE A 200 -4.38 -3.18 -2.05
C ILE A 200 -5.88 -2.92 -1.85
N LYS A 201 -6.21 -2.19 -0.78
CA LYS A 201 -7.58 -1.80 -0.46
C LYS A 201 -7.61 -0.36 0.02
N ASP A 202 -8.55 0.41 -0.51
CA ASP A 202 -8.85 1.75 -0.03
C ASP A 202 -9.99 1.67 1.00
N TRP A 203 -9.74 2.16 2.22
CA TRP A 203 -10.67 2.10 3.34
C TRP A 203 -10.67 3.42 4.11
N ARG A 204 -11.85 4.04 4.27
CA ARG A 204 -12.02 5.33 4.98
C ARG A 204 -11.00 6.39 4.55
N SER A 205 -10.83 6.54 3.23
CA SER A 205 -9.87 7.49 2.64
C SER A 205 -8.41 7.22 2.97
N ARG A 206 -8.06 6.00 3.39
CA ARG A 206 -6.68 5.53 3.57
C ARG A 206 -6.42 4.29 2.72
N ARG A 207 -5.24 4.24 2.09
CA ARG A 207 -4.78 3.05 1.38
C ARG A 207 -4.10 2.09 2.36
N GLN A 208 -4.48 0.82 2.29
CA GLN A 208 -3.95 -0.24 3.13
C GLN A 208 -3.71 -1.51 2.32
N ILE A 209 -2.86 -2.40 2.82
CA ILE A 209 -2.66 -3.73 2.27
C ILE A 209 -3.37 -4.73 3.17
N ASN A 210 -4.34 -5.45 2.63
CA ASN A 210 -4.89 -6.64 3.30
C ASN A 210 -3.90 -7.79 3.07
N ALA A 211 -3.13 -8.11 4.10
CA ALA A 211 -2.06 -9.09 4.03
C ALA A 211 -2.65 -10.50 3.93
N SER A 212 -2.27 -11.20 2.86
CA SER A 212 -2.52 -12.63 2.69
C SER A 212 -1.42 -13.47 3.33
N ALA A 213 -0.20 -12.94 3.38
CA ALA A 213 0.95 -13.63 3.94
C ALA A 213 1.96 -12.60 4.47
N VAL A 214 2.57 -12.88 5.63
CA VAL A 214 3.58 -12.03 6.26
C VAL A 214 4.76 -12.90 6.69
N GLN A 215 5.97 -12.45 6.37
CA GLN A 215 7.22 -13.09 6.75
C GLN A 215 8.07 -12.09 7.55
N VAL A 216 8.58 -12.53 8.70
CA VAL A 216 9.59 -11.79 9.45
C VAL A 216 10.96 -12.20 8.92
N ASP A 217 11.72 -11.23 8.43
CA ASP A 217 13.03 -11.46 7.84
C ASP A 217 14.14 -11.12 8.85
N LEU A 218 15.08 -12.05 9.02
CA LEU A 218 16.25 -11.91 9.89
C LEU A 218 17.56 -11.71 9.10
N ASP A 219 17.55 -11.96 7.79
CA ASP A 219 18.72 -11.74 6.93
C ASP A 219 18.84 -10.24 6.60
N PRO A 220 19.95 -9.58 6.97
CA PRO A 220 20.16 -8.17 6.67
C PRO A 220 20.21 -7.86 5.16
N ASN A 221 20.45 -8.86 4.30
CA ASN A 221 20.50 -8.65 2.85
C ASN A 221 19.11 -8.70 2.19
N SER A 222 18.08 -9.20 2.89
CA SER A 222 16.74 -9.39 2.32
C SER A 222 16.15 -8.10 1.77
N GLU A 223 16.30 -6.98 2.49
CA GLU A 223 15.81 -5.67 2.05
C GLU A 223 16.49 -5.22 0.76
N LEU A 224 17.83 -5.28 0.71
CA LEU A 224 18.60 -4.83 -0.45
C LEU A 224 18.27 -5.67 -1.69
N LEU A 225 18.21 -7.00 -1.54
CA LEU A 225 17.85 -7.91 -2.64
C LEU A 225 16.42 -7.65 -3.12
N PHE A 226 15.50 -7.39 -2.19
CA PHE A 226 14.13 -7.03 -2.54
C PHE A 226 14.08 -5.72 -3.33
N TRP A 227 14.79 -4.68 -2.91
CA TRP A 227 14.83 -3.38 -3.60
C TRP A 227 15.41 -3.49 -5.01
N LEU A 228 16.44 -4.32 -5.21
CA LEU A 228 16.99 -4.58 -6.55
C LEU A 228 15.94 -5.21 -7.46
N ASP A 229 15.21 -6.22 -6.98
CA ASP A 229 14.15 -6.85 -7.76
C ASP A 229 13.01 -5.87 -8.09
N ALA A 230 12.57 -5.07 -7.11
CA ALA A 230 11.52 -4.07 -7.28
C ALA A 230 11.95 -2.95 -8.25
N ALA A 231 13.20 -2.49 -8.16
CA ALA A 231 13.76 -1.50 -9.08
C ALA A 231 13.90 -2.04 -10.51
N CYS A 232 14.34 -3.29 -10.68
CA CYS A 232 14.39 -3.95 -11.98
C CYS A 232 12.98 -4.06 -12.59
N ALA A 233 11.99 -4.55 -11.83
CA ALA A 233 10.60 -4.64 -12.29
C ALA A 233 10.05 -3.28 -12.75
N ARG A 234 10.36 -2.20 -12.01
CA ARG A 234 10.03 -0.83 -12.39
C ARG A 234 10.72 -0.38 -13.68
N SER A 235 12.00 -0.68 -13.85
CA SER A 235 12.76 -0.27 -15.05
C SER A 235 12.32 -0.98 -16.33
N GLU A 236 11.80 -2.20 -16.20
CA GLU A 236 11.34 -3.03 -17.32
C GLU A 236 9.88 -2.74 -17.73
N GLY A 237 9.24 -1.70 -17.16
CA GLY A 237 7.83 -1.40 -17.41
C GLY A 237 6.87 -2.50 -16.90
N LYS A 238 7.31 -3.29 -15.92
CA LYS A 238 6.45 -4.27 -15.23
C LYS A 238 5.68 -3.62 -14.06
N LEU A 239 5.97 -2.35 -13.77
CA LEU A 239 5.32 -1.44 -12.82
C LEU A 239 5.20 -0.05 -13.43
#